data_AF-A0A382AMU4-F1
#
_entry.id   AF-A0A382AMU4-F1
#
_cell.length_a   1.000
_cell.length_b   1.000
_cell.length_c   1.000
_cell.angle_alpha   90.00
_cell.angle_beta   90.00
_cell.angle_gamma   90.00
#
_symmetry.space_group_name_H-M   'P 1'
#
loop_
_entity.id
_entity.type
_entity.pdbx_description
1 polymer ?
#
loop_
_entity_poly.entity_id
_entity_poly.type
_entity_poly.pdbx_seq_one_letter_code
_entity_poly.pdbx_strand_id
1 'polypeptide(L)'
;MLISRELRNEYKNKIDLTSLKSFETAIDNVTNFHQKQLPQNYEINKNGLKTGLLWKPIQSVGLYVPGGKAVYPSSLIMNVVPAKVAGVKRIVVVTPNINEQINPYILALLDVLEVDEAYQVGGAQAIAALAYGTKSIRPVNKIFGPGNAYVVSAKKQVFGKVGIDLIAGPSEIVVVADNNNNPDWVASDLIAQAEHDERSQSILITDSQNFSSKVLSSIEKLMRKLPK
;
A
#
# COMPACT_ATOMS: atom_id res chain seq x y z
N MET A 1 1.70 -10.37 20.19
CA MET A 1 1.11 -9.21 19.48
C MET A 1 2.20 -8.36 18.84
N LEU A 2 3.19 -7.85 19.59
CA LEU A 2 4.38 -7.25 18.96
C LEU A 2 5.13 -8.34 18.18
N ILE A 3 5.52 -8.03 16.95
CA ILE A 3 6.35 -8.89 16.09
C ILE A 3 7.80 -8.63 16.51
N SER A 4 8.31 -9.47 17.41
CA SER A 4 9.68 -9.35 17.95
C SER A 4 10.73 -9.55 16.86
N ARG A 5 11.92 -8.98 17.04
CA ARG A 5 13.07 -9.21 16.14
C ARG A 5 13.44 -10.69 16.06
N GLU A 6 13.25 -11.44 17.15
CA GLU A 6 13.44 -12.89 17.18
C GLU A 6 12.48 -13.61 16.23
N LEU A 7 11.18 -13.27 16.28
CA LEU A 7 10.18 -13.83 15.38
C LEU A 7 10.47 -13.48 13.92
N ARG A 8 11.01 -12.28 13.65
CA ARG A 8 11.38 -11.90 12.29
C ARG A 8 12.48 -12.78 11.72
N ASN A 9 13.46 -13.21 12.51
CA ASN A 9 14.53 -14.09 12.02
C ASN A 9 14.03 -15.42 11.42
N GLU A 10 12.80 -15.85 11.73
CA GLU A 10 12.20 -17.06 11.17
C GLU A 10 12.02 -17.02 9.64
N TYR A 11 12.05 -15.84 9.00
CA TYR A 11 11.92 -15.75 7.54
C TYR A 11 13.17 -16.25 6.79
N LYS A 12 14.34 -16.26 7.43
CA LYS A 12 15.64 -16.38 6.74
C LYS A 12 15.80 -17.64 5.86
N ASN A 13 15.08 -18.71 6.21
CA ASN A 13 15.06 -19.98 5.45
C ASN A 13 13.72 -20.26 4.74
N LYS A 14 12.81 -19.28 4.71
CA LYS A 14 11.44 -19.40 4.19
C LYS A 14 11.15 -18.46 3.02
N ILE A 15 12.17 -17.77 2.51
CA ILE A 15 12.04 -16.81 1.41
C ILE A 15 13.00 -17.14 0.28
N ASP A 16 12.58 -16.86 -0.96
CA ASP A 16 13.46 -16.86 -2.12
C ASP A 16 14.26 -15.55 -2.17
N LEU A 17 15.58 -15.67 -2.34
CA LEU A 17 16.49 -14.53 -2.41
C LEU A 17 16.26 -13.68 -3.67
N THR A 18 15.76 -14.26 -4.76
CA THR A 18 15.45 -13.53 -5.99
C THR A 18 14.27 -12.58 -5.75
N SER A 19 13.25 -13.06 -5.04
CA SER A 19 12.11 -12.25 -4.59
C SER A 19 12.56 -11.12 -3.66
N LEU A 20 13.49 -11.39 -2.73
CA LEU A 20 14.04 -10.36 -1.85
C LEU A 20 14.76 -9.24 -2.64
N LYS A 21 15.62 -9.60 -3.59
CA LYS A 21 16.30 -8.62 -4.48
C LYS A 21 15.30 -7.79 -5.29
N SER A 22 14.20 -8.40 -5.71
CA SER A 22 13.13 -7.70 -6.42
C SER A 22 12.45 -6.65 -5.52
N PHE A 23 12.28 -6.97 -4.23
CA PHE A 23 11.78 -5.99 -3.26
C PHE A 23 12.77 -4.87 -2.98
N GLU A 24 14.07 -5.14 -2.88
CA GLU A 24 15.10 -4.11 -2.73
C GLU A 24 15.08 -3.14 -3.92
N THR A 25 14.98 -3.68 -5.14
CA THR A 25 14.82 -2.86 -6.36
C THR A 25 13.56 -1.99 -6.29
N ALA A 26 12.44 -2.55 -5.83
CA ALA A 26 11.20 -1.80 -5.66
C ALA A 26 11.34 -0.69 -4.60
N ILE A 27 12.00 -0.98 -3.47
CA ILE A 27 12.28 0.00 -2.41
C ILE A 27 13.12 1.15 -2.94
N ASP A 28 14.17 0.87 -3.71
CA ASP A 28 15.04 1.90 -4.30
C ASP A 28 14.25 2.79 -5.27
N ASN A 29 13.45 2.19 -6.16
CA ASN A 29 12.62 2.93 -7.10
C ASN A 29 11.61 3.85 -6.40
N VAL A 30 10.90 3.32 -5.39
CA VAL A 30 9.91 4.08 -4.61
C VAL A 30 10.59 5.19 -3.82
N THR A 31 11.77 4.92 -3.25
CA THR A 31 12.57 5.90 -2.50
C THR A 31 12.98 7.06 -3.40
N ASN A 32 13.60 6.75 -4.55
CA ASN A 32 14.07 7.75 -5.51
C ASN A 32 12.93 8.63 -6.03
N PHE A 33 11.76 8.05 -6.26
CA PHE A 33 10.58 8.80 -6.69
C PHE A 33 10.09 9.77 -5.60
N HIS A 34 9.89 9.29 -4.36
CA HIS A 34 9.34 10.11 -3.29
C HIS A 34 10.34 11.17 -2.78
N GLN A 35 11.65 10.91 -2.86
CA GLN A 35 12.68 11.91 -2.52
C GLN A 35 12.55 13.16 -3.39
N LYS A 36 12.24 13.00 -4.68
CA LYS A 36 12.02 14.13 -5.60
C LYS A 36 10.75 14.92 -5.30
N GLN A 37 9.81 14.35 -4.56
CA GLN A 37 8.54 14.98 -4.19
C GLN A 37 8.62 15.76 -2.86
N LEU A 38 9.77 15.74 -2.18
CA LEU A 38 9.92 16.46 -0.91
C LEU A 38 9.68 17.97 -1.11
N PRO A 39 8.78 18.57 -0.33
CA PRO A 39 8.49 19.98 -0.46
C PRO A 39 9.62 20.82 0.12
N GLN A 40 9.83 22.01 -0.46
CA GLN A 40 10.82 22.96 0.03
C GLN A 40 10.18 24.02 0.93
N ASN A 41 10.87 24.32 2.02
CA ASN A 41 10.52 25.45 2.87
C ASN A 41 10.89 26.76 2.17
N TYR A 42 10.10 27.81 2.36
CA TYR A 42 10.45 29.13 1.86
C TYR A 42 10.01 30.24 2.81
N GLU A 43 10.69 31.38 2.72
CA GLU A 43 10.40 32.61 3.45
C GLU A 43 10.35 33.78 2.45
N ILE A 44 9.39 34.68 2.63
CA ILE A 44 9.20 35.91 1.88
C ILE A 44 9.32 37.07 2.86
N ASN A 45 10.23 37.99 2.55
CA ASN A 45 10.47 39.21 3.32
C ASN A 45 10.01 40.42 2.50
N LYS A 46 9.00 41.16 2.97
CA LYS A 46 8.48 42.36 2.30
C LYS A 46 8.03 43.41 3.30
N ASN A 47 8.50 44.65 3.15
CA ASN A 47 8.16 45.79 4.01
C ASN A 47 8.39 45.51 5.51
N GLY A 48 9.46 44.78 5.84
CA GLY A 48 9.75 44.38 7.23
C GLY A 48 8.89 43.23 7.78
N LEU A 49 7.92 42.72 7.02
CA LEU A 49 7.12 41.54 7.38
C LEU A 49 7.76 40.27 6.82
N LYS A 50 7.81 39.23 7.66
CA LYS A 50 8.25 37.88 7.32
C LYS A 50 7.05 36.96 7.19
N THR A 51 6.92 36.27 6.06
CA THR A 51 5.91 35.23 5.83
C THR A 51 6.57 34.02 5.20
N GLY A 52 5.99 32.82 5.27
CA GLY A 52 6.63 31.64 4.70
C GLY A 52 5.83 30.36 4.87
N LEU A 53 6.34 29.29 4.27
CA LEU A 53 5.81 27.95 4.39
C LEU A 53 6.87 27.01 4.95
N LEU A 54 6.51 26.32 6.03
CA LEU A 54 7.37 25.35 6.71
C LEU A 54 6.70 23.99 6.71
N TRP A 55 7.32 23.03 6.03
CA TRP A 55 6.91 21.63 6.01
C TRP A 55 7.61 20.87 7.13
N LYS A 56 6.81 20.15 7.92
CA LYS A 56 7.31 19.23 8.96
C LYS A 56 6.66 17.87 8.80
N PRO A 57 7.40 16.77 8.98
CA PRO A 57 6.80 15.45 9.01
C PRO A 57 5.79 15.34 10.15
N ILE A 58 4.78 14.53 9.91
CA ILE A 58 3.90 14.05 10.97
C ILE A 58 4.76 13.25 11.98
N GLN A 59 4.50 13.42 13.27
CA GLN A 59 5.33 12.81 14.32
C GLN A 59 5.24 11.29 14.30
N SER A 60 4.05 10.74 14.10
CA SER A 60 3.81 9.31 14.05
C SER A 60 2.71 8.90 13.08
N VAL A 61 2.91 7.76 12.40
CA VAL A 61 1.92 7.18 11.49
C VAL A 61 1.66 5.72 11.82
N GLY A 62 0.42 5.29 11.64
CA GLY A 62 0.00 3.90 11.66
C GLY A 62 -0.24 3.40 10.25
N LEU A 63 0.37 2.28 9.87
CA LEU A 63 0.28 1.71 8.54
C LEU A 63 -0.44 0.37 8.64
N TYR A 64 -1.68 0.33 8.15
CA TYR A 64 -2.45 -0.90 8.06
C TYR A 64 -2.04 -1.67 6.81
N VAL A 65 -1.45 -2.85 7.01
CA VAL A 65 -1.10 -3.77 5.93
C VAL A 65 -2.09 -4.92 5.92
N PRO A 66 -2.95 -5.03 4.90
CA PRO A 66 -3.89 -6.14 4.80
C PRO A 66 -3.18 -7.49 4.86
N GLY A 67 -3.78 -8.42 5.59
CA GLY A 67 -3.52 -9.85 5.43
C GLY A 67 -4.78 -10.50 4.87
N GLY A 68 -4.66 -11.65 4.21
CA GLY A 68 -5.80 -12.27 3.56
C GLY A 68 -5.44 -13.50 2.74
N LYS A 69 -6.33 -13.80 1.78
CA LYS A 69 -6.12 -14.76 0.69
C LYS A 69 -4.90 -14.41 -0.19
N ALA A 70 -4.48 -13.15 -0.18
CA ALA A 70 -3.25 -12.67 -0.79
C ALA A 70 -2.56 -11.71 0.19
N VAL A 71 -1.25 -11.88 0.33
CA VAL A 71 -0.41 -10.99 1.13
C VAL A 71 0.36 -10.12 0.15
N TYR A 72 0.37 -8.81 0.38
CA TYR A 72 0.95 -7.83 -0.55
C TYR A 72 2.19 -7.15 0.06
N PRO A 73 3.39 -7.72 -0.13
CA PRO A 73 4.67 -7.07 0.17
C PRO A 73 4.76 -5.64 -0.36
N SER A 74 4.22 -5.40 -1.57
CA SER A 74 4.14 -4.08 -2.20
C SER A 74 3.40 -3.05 -1.35
N SER A 75 2.31 -3.42 -0.67
CA SER A 75 1.56 -2.50 0.19
C SER A 75 2.39 -2.02 1.39
N LEU A 76 3.23 -2.89 1.95
CA LEU A 76 4.15 -2.50 3.03
C LEU A 76 5.20 -1.52 2.52
N ILE A 77 5.83 -1.80 1.38
CA ILE A 77 6.82 -0.92 0.74
C ILE A 77 6.21 0.45 0.44
N MET A 78 5.06 0.47 -0.24
CA MET A 78 4.38 1.71 -0.67
C MET A 78 3.86 2.56 0.48
N ASN A 79 3.73 2.01 1.70
CA ASN A 79 3.34 2.79 2.88
C ASN A 79 4.55 3.22 3.74
N VAL A 80 5.52 2.32 3.96
CA VAL A 80 6.66 2.60 4.84
C VAL A 80 7.67 3.54 4.18
N VAL A 81 8.00 3.31 2.90
CA VAL A 81 9.04 4.07 2.21
C VAL A 81 8.70 5.57 2.17
N PRO A 82 7.48 6.01 1.77
CA PRO A 82 7.16 7.44 1.77
C PRO A 82 7.17 8.05 3.16
N ALA A 83 6.75 7.31 4.20
CA ALA A 83 6.80 7.78 5.58
C ALA A 83 8.25 8.00 6.06
N LYS A 84 9.17 7.09 5.71
CA LYS A 84 10.60 7.23 5.98
C LYS A 84 11.20 8.42 5.23
N VAL A 85 10.93 8.52 3.93
CA VAL A 85 11.41 9.64 3.09
C VAL A 85 10.92 10.99 3.61
N ALA A 86 9.67 11.08 4.06
CA ALA A 86 9.13 12.29 4.66
C ALA A 86 9.80 12.67 6.00
N GLY A 87 10.49 11.73 6.66
CA GLY A 87 11.17 11.94 7.94
C GLY A 87 10.28 11.66 9.17
N VAL A 88 9.22 10.85 9.02
CA VAL A 88 8.37 10.42 10.14
C VAL A 88 9.20 9.64 11.14
N LYS A 89 9.16 10.05 12.42
CA LYS A 89 10.04 9.48 13.46
C LYS A 89 9.53 8.18 14.05
N ARG A 90 8.21 7.98 14.08
CA ARG A 90 7.60 6.74 14.59
C ARG A 90 6.63 6.17 13.56
N ILE A 91 6.99 5.03 13.00
CA ILE A 91 6.18 4.29 12.03
C ILE A 91 5.71 3.01 12.72
N VAL A 92 4.40 2.85 12.83
CA VAL A 92 3.77 1.68 13.44
C VAL A 92 3.07 0.87 12.36
N VAL A 93 3.48 -0.37 12.14
CA VAL A 93 2.81 -1.28 11.21
C VAL A 93 1.83 -2.17 11.97
N VAL A 94 0.62 -2.35 11.44
CA VAL A 94 -0.34 -3.32 11.94
C VAL A 94 -0.75 -4.25 10.80
N THR A 95 -0.72 -5.55 11.05
CA THR A 95 -1.08 -6.58 10.06
C THR A 95 -1.87 -7.70 10.75
N PRO A 96 -3.02 -8.14 10.20
CA PRO A 96 -3.82 -9.20 10.82
C PRO A 96 -3.06 -10.53 10.86
N ASN A 97 -3.38 -11.34 11.87
CA ASN A 97 -3.00 -12.74 11.91
C ASN A 97 -4.01 -13.56 11.11
N ILE A 98 -3.56 -14.33 10.11
CA ILE A 98 -4.41 -15.33 9.46
C ILE A 98 -3.73 -16.68 9.66
N ASN A 99 -4.44 -17.61 10.30
CA ASN A 99 -3.94 -18.96 10.61
C ASN A 99 -2.65 -18.99 11.44
N GLU A 100 -2.51 -18.05 12.36
CA GLU A 100 -1.39 -17.98 13.33
C GLU A 100 0.00 -17.71 12.75
N GLN A 101 0.13 -17.49 11.43
CA GLN A 101 1.41 -17.25 10.77
C GLN A 101 1.42 -15.93 10.00
N ILE A 102 2.52 -15.20 10.16
CA ILE A 102 2.81 -14.01 9.34
C ILE A 102 3.57 -14.49 8.10
N ASN A 103 3.24 -13.92 6.95
CA ASN A 103 3.96 -14.21 5.72
C ASN A 103 5.46 -13.88 5.90
N PRO A 104 6.37 -14.81 5.57
CA PRO A 104 7.80 -14.62 5.78
C PRO A 104 8.37 -13.43 4.98
N TYR A 105 7.78 -13.09 3.83
CA TYR A 105 8.18 -11.88 3.07
C TYR A 105 7.81 -10.57 3.78
N ILE A 106 6.71 -10.55 4.55
CA ILE A 106 6.38 -9.39 5.39
C ILE A 106 7.39 -9.26 6.52
N LEU A 107 7.74 -10.37 7.18
CA LEU A 107 8.78 -10.37 8.23
C LEU A 107 10.13 -9.88 7.68
N ALA A 108 10.53 -10.36 6.50
CA ALA A 108 11.75 -9.93 5.82
C ALA A 108 11.73 -8.43 5.53
N LEU A 109 10.64 -7.94 4.95
CA LEU A 109 10.50 -6.53 4.62
C LEU A 109 10.45 -5.63 5.85
N LEU A 110 9.88 -6.07 6.97
CA LEU A 110 9.92 -5.29 8.21
C LEU A 110 11.36 -5.05 8.69
N ASP A 111 12.27 -5.99 8.42
CA ASP A 111 13.69 -5.84 8.76
C ASP A 111 14.45 -5.02 7.71
N VAL A 112 14.26 -5.30 6.42
CA VAL A 112 14.86 -4.53 5.31
C VAL A 112 14.45 -3.06 5.38
N LEU A 113 13.18 -2.79 5.69
CA LEU A 113 12.65 -1.44 5.87
C LEU A 113 12.86 -0.91 7.29
N GLU A 114 13.62 -1.59 8.16
CA GLU A 114 13.93 -1.22 9.54
C GLU A 114 12.73 -0.62 10.30
N VAL A 115 11.60 -1.35 10.31
CA VAL A 115 10.39 -0.95 11.03
C VAL A 115 10.53 -1.39 12.48
N ASP A 116 10.56 -0.44 13.41
CA ASP A 116 10.73 -0.75 14.84
C ASP A 116 9.46 -1.30 15.49
N GLU A 117 8.29 -0.75 15.16
CA GLU A 117 7.02 -1.10 15.79
C GLU A 117 6.10 -1.80 14.79
N ALA A 118 5.94 -3.12 14.92
CA ALA A 118 5.03 -3.89 14.09
C ALA A 118 4.17 -4.83 14.94
N TYR A 119 2.85 -4.80 14.77
CA TYR A 119 1.90 -5.53 15.58
C TYR A 119 1.02 -6.45 14.75
N GLN A 120 0.83 -7.66 15.25
CA GLN A 120 -0.02 -8.67 14.67
C GLN A 120 -1.48 -8.46 15.13
N VAL A 121 -2.10 -7.41 14.61
CA VAL A 121 -3.49 -7.01 14.85
C VAL A 121 -4.05 -6.41 13.56
N GLY A 122 -5.30 -6.72 13.22
CA GLY A 122 -5.97 -6.15 12.04
C GLY A 122 -7.42 -5.78 12.32
N GLY A 123 -8.19 -5.51 11.26
CA GLY A 123 -9.60 -5.12 11.37
C GLY A 123 -9.83 -3.76 12.03
N ALA A 124 -11.08 -3.50 12.41
CA ALA A 124 -11.49 -2.25 13.06
C ALA A 124 -10.77 -2.01 14.39
N GLN A 125 -10.48 -3.09 15.14
CA GLN A 125 -9.77 -3.04 16.41
C GLN A 125 -8.32 -2.54 16.28
N ALA A 126 -7.63 -2.85 15.17
CA ALA A 126 -6.30 -2.29 14.90
C ALA A 126 -6.37 -0.78 14.68
N ILE A 127 -7.37 -0.32 13.92
CA ILE A 127 -7.61 1.10 13.67
C ILE A 127 -7.94 1.84 14.97
N ALA A 128 -8.79 1.25 15.82
CA ALA A 128 -9.09 1.80 17.14
C ALA A 128 -7.85 1.86 18.04
N ALA A 129 -7.03 0.81 18.06
CA ALA A 129 -5.79 0.79 18.84
C ALA A 129 -4.78 1.85 18.38
N LEU A 130 -4.65 2.06 17.06
CA LEU A 130 -3.82 3.12 16.50
C LEU A 130 -4.39 4.53 16.80
N ALA A 131 -5.71 4.71 16.77
CA ALA A 131 -6.32 6.01 16.96
C ALA A 131 -6.38 6.45 18.44
N TYR A 132 -6.74 5.53 19.35
CA TYR A 132 -6.98 5.83 20.76
C TYR A 132 -5.84 5.37 21.67
N GLY A 133 -4.99 4.46 21.20
CA GLY A 133 -3.96 3.85 22.01
C GLY A 133 -4.48 2.71 22.88
N THR A 134 -3.54 1.89 23.34
CA THR A 134 -3.74 0.81 24.32
C THR A 134 -2.53 0.79 25.26
N LYS A 135 -2.51 -0.15 26.22
CA LYS A 135 -1.33 -0.40 27.05
C LYS A 135 -0.08 -0.78 26.23
N SER A 136 -0.26 -1.34 25.03
CA SER A 136 0.83 -1.88 24.19
C SER A 136 1.09 -1.08 22.92
N ILE A 137 0.10 -0.34 22.42
CA ILE A 137 0.18 0.45 21.19
C ILE A 137 -0.11 1.90 21.55
N ARG A 138 0.90 2.76 21.51
CA ARG A 138 0.66 4.21 21.69
C ARG A 138 -0.07 4.77 20.46
N PRO A 139 -0.99 5.73 20.64
CA PRO A 139 -1.75 6.29 19.52
C PRO A 139 -0.81 6.96 18.50
N VAL A 140 -1.27 7.06 17.25
CA VAL A 140 -0.57 7.72 16.15
C VAL A 140 -1.31 8.98 15.69
N ASN A 141 -0.67 9.84 14.90
CA ASN A 141 -1.31 11.06 14.42
C ASN A 141 -2.11 10.84 13.12
N LYS A 142 -1.68 9.90 12.27
CA LYS A 142 -2.34 9.60 11.00
C LYS A 142 -2.27 8.11 10.68
N ILE A 143 -3.35 7.56 10.12
CA ILE A 143 -3.44 6.16 9.71
C ILE A 143 -3.53 6.07 8.19
N PHE A 144 -2.71 5.21 7.60
CA PHE A 144 -2.68 4.89 6.17
C PHE A 144 -2.94 3.41 5.93
N GLY A 145 -3.30 3.08 4.70
CA GLY A 145 -3.39 1.72 4.21
C GLY A 145 -4.85 1.32 3.93
N PRO A 146 -5.10 0.59 2.83
CA PRO A 146 -6.42 0.10 2.49
C PRO A 146 -6.82 -1.06 3.42
N GLY A 147 -8.10 -1.42 3.42
CA GLY A 147 -8.57 -2.59 4.14
C GLY A 147 -9.99 -2.94 3.75
N ASN A 148 -10.53 -3.99 4.35
CA ASN A 148 -11.92 -4.40 4.12
C ASN A 148 -12.92 -3.35 4.65
N ALA A 149 -14.22 -3.61 4.45
CA ALA A 149 -15.30 -2.71 4.87
C ALA A 149 -15.24 -2.31 6.36
N TYR A 150 -14.77 -3.20 7.24
CA TYR A 150 -14.62 -2.91 8.68
C TYR A 150 -13.50 -1.90 8.94
N VAL A 151 -12.35 -2.07 8.28
CA VAL A 151 -11.22 -1.13 8.37
C VAL A 151 -11.62 0.22 7.82
N VAL A 152 -12.30 0.24 6.67
CA VAL A 152 -12.76 1.48 6.02
C VAL A 152 -13.78 2.21 6.92
N SER A 153 -14.76 1.49 7.47
CA SER A 153 -15.73 2.07 8.41
C SER A 153 -15.06 2.60 9.68
N ALA A 154 -14.12 1.85 10.25
CA ALA A 154 -13.38 2.28 11.43
C ALA A 154 -12.55 3.55 11.17
N LYS A 155 -11.85 3.62 10.03
CA LYS A 155 -11.09 4.82 9.60
C LYS A 155 -12.01 6.03 9.51
N LYS A 156 -13.21 5.87 8.93
CA LYS A 156 -14.22 6.93 8.85
C LYS A 156 -14.66 7.42 10.23
N GLN A 157 -14.85 6.51 11.19
CA GLN A 157 -15.29 6.85 12.54
C GLN A 157 -14.22 7.54 13.38
N VAL A 158 -12.93 7.23 13.17
CA VAL A 158 -11.83 7.86 13.91
C VAL A 158 -11.28 9.13 13.24
N PHE A 159 -11.76 9.46 12.05
CA PHE A 159 -11.37 10.68 11.35
C PHE A 159 -11.72 11.92 12.18
N GLY A 160 -10.77 12.85 12.31
CA GLY A 160 -10.86 14.02 13.17
C GLY A 160 -10.12 13.83 14.50
N LYS A 161 -10.08 12.60 15.04
CA LYS A 161 -9.17 12.25 16.14
C LYS A 161 -7.76 11.98 15.63
N VAL A 162 -7.67 11.25 14.52
CA VAL A 162 -6.46 11.04 13.74
C VAL A 162 -6.72 11.42 12.29
N GLY A 163 -5.66 11.77 11.57
CA GLY A 163 -5.74 11.84 10.12
C GLY A 163 -5.98 10.45 9.52
N ILE A 164 -6.66 10.39 8.39
CA ILE A 164 -6.68 9.21 7.52
C ILE A 164 -6.24 9.64 6.11
N ASP A 165 -5.77 8.69 5.32
CA ASP A 165 -5.46 8.86 3.89
C ASP A 165 -6.74 9.02 3.05
N LEU A 166 -7.49 7.94 2.88
CA LEU A 166 -8.70 7.88 2.07
C LEU A 166 -9.63 6.75 2.54
N ILE A 167 -10.90 6.87 2.17
CA ILE A 167 -11.91 5.80 2.28
C ILE A 167 -11.81 4.99 0.99
N ALA A 168 -11.28 3.77 1.08
CA ALA A 168 -11.01 2.95 -0.09
C ALA A 168 -12.32 2.49 -0.76
N GLY A 169 -12.41 2.69 -2.07
CA GLY A 169 -13.40 2.08 -2.95
C GLY A 169 -12.84 0.83 -3.64
N PRO A 170 -13.66 0.16 -4.47
CA PRO A 170 -13.16 -0.89 -5.36
C PRO A 170 -12.10 -0.32 -6.30
N SER A 171 -11.12 -1.14 -6.67
CA SER A 171 -10.04 -0.74 -7.57
C SER A 171 -10.48 -0.81 -9.04
N GLU A 172 -9.99 0.12 -9.85
CA GLU A 172 -10.36 0.22 -11.27
C GLU A 172 -9.16 0.47 -12.18
N ILE A 173 -9.26 0.04 -13.44
CA ILE A 173 -8.36 0.41 -14.53
C ILE A 173 -9.17 0.89 -15.74
N VAL A 174 -8.69 1.95 -16.39
CA VAL A 174 -9.20 2.42 -17.67
C VAL A 174 -8.06 2.38 -18.69
N VAL A 175 -8.18 1.52 -19.69
CA VAL A 175 -7.25 1.47 -20.82
C VAL A 175 -7.86 2.24 -21.97
N VAL A 176 -7.16 3.27 -22.46
CA VAL A 176 -7.53 4.01 -23.66
C VAL A 176 -6.57 3.59 -24.78
N ALA A 177 -7.08 2.88 -25.79
CA ALA A 177 -6.23 2.28 -26.81
C ALA A 177 -6.86 2.37 -28.21
N ASP A 178 -6.03 2.74 -29.19
CA ASP A 178 -6.37 2.67 -30.61
C ASP A 178 -6.11 1.25 -31.16
N ASN A 179 -6.38 1.05 -32.45
CA ASN A 179 -6.20 -0.24 -33.12
C ASN A 179 -4.73 -0.63 -33.42
N ASN A 180 -3.75 0.21 -33.09
CA ASN A 180 -2.32 -0.05 -33.32
C ASN A 180 -1.66 -0.81 -32.16
N ASN A 181 -2.44 -1.20 -31.16
CA ASN A 181 -1.97 -1.93 -29.99
C ASN A 181 -2.11 -3.45 -30.17
N ASN A 182 -1.32 -4.20 -29.40
CA ASN A 182 -1.50 -5.64 -29.30
C ASN A 182 -2.72 -5.96 -28.42
N PRO A 183 -3.77 -6.62 -28.95
CA PRO A 183 -4.95 -6.95 -28.17
C PRO A 183 -4.67 -7.89 -26.99
N ASP A 184 -3.64 -8.74 -27.08
CA ASP A 184 -3.27 -9.66 -25.99
C ASP A 184 -2.67 -8.90 -24.80
N TRP A 185 -1.95 -7.80 -25.04
CA TRP A 185 -1.39 -6.98 -23.97
C TRP A 185 -2.48 -6.20 -23.25
N VAL A 186 -3.38 -5.55 -23.99
CA VAL A 186 -4.55 -4.86 -23.41
C VAL A 186 -5.43 -5.82 -22.63
N ALA A 187 -5.67 -7.03 -23.17
CA ALA A 187 -6.40 -8.07 -22.44
C ALA A 187 -5.71 -8.45 -21.13
N SER A 188 -4.39 -8.58 -21.14
CA SER A 188 -3.59 -8.90 -19.95
C SER A 188 -3.70 -7.79 -18.89
N ASP A 189 -3.61 -6.53 -19.28
CA ASP A 189 -3.75 -5.38 -18.36
C ASP A 189 -5.14 -5.34 -17.70
N LEU A 190 -6.19 -5.56 -18.49
CA LEU A 190 -7.58 -5.58 -17.98
C LEU A 190 -7.80 -6.75 -17.01
N ILE A 191 -7.25 -7.93 -17.30
CA ILE A 191 -7.34 -9.09 -16.42
C ILE A 191 -6.52 -8.88 -15.13
N ALA A 192 -5.32 -8.32 -15.23
CA ALA A 192 -4.47 -8.05 -14.07
C ALA A 192 -5.16 -7.17 -13.02
N GLN A 193 -6.02 -6.24 -13.45
CA GLN A 193 -6.86 -5.48 -12.53
C GLN A 193 -8.06 -6.28 -12.00
N ALA A 194 -8.70 -7.09 -12.86
CA ALA A 194 -9.88 -7.86 -12.52
C ALA A 194 -9.58 -8.97 -11.49
N GLU A 195 -8.38 -9.56 -11.48
CA GLU A 195 -8.00 -10.60 -10.52
C GLU A 195 -7.81 -10.09 -9.07
N HIS A 196 -7.71 -8.77 -8.88
CA HIS A 196 -7.34 -8.17 -7.60
C HIS A 196 -8.47 -8.23 -6.55
N ASP A 197 -9.72 -7.99 -6.93
CA ASP A 197 -10.90 -8.05 -6.05
C ASP A 197 -12.15 -8.37 -6.90
N GLU A 198 -13.11 -9.10 -6.35
CA GLU A 198 -14.36 -9.45 -7.05
C GLU A 198 -15.19 -8.22 -7.46
N ARG A 199 -14.94 -7.06 -6.83
CA ARG A 199 -15.58 -5.78 -7.18
C ARG A 199 -14.69 -4.87 -8.03
N SER A 200 -13.52 -5.34 -8.45
CA SER A 200 -12.65 -4.59 -9.37
C SER A 200 -13.35 -4.31 -10.68
N GLN A 201 -13.02 -3.18 -11.30
CA GLN A 201 -13.57 -2.79 -12.60
C GLN A 201 -12.47 -2.58 -13.64
N SER A 202 -12.64 -3.18 -14.82
CA SER A 202 -11.71 -3.01 -15.94
C SER A 202 -12.46 -2.48 -17.15
N ILE A 203 -12.01 -1.33 -17.68
CA ILE A 203 -12.69 -0.59 -18.74
C ILE A 203 -11.73 -0.40 -19.91
N LEU A 204 -12.17 -0.76 -21.12
CA LEU A 204 -11.49 -0.41 -22.37
C LEU A 204 -12.28 0.70 -23.08
N ILE A 205 -11.60 1.79 -23.41
CA ILE A 205 -12.10 2.84 -24.30
C ILE A 205 -11.29 2.76 -25.60
N THR A 206 -11.99 2.53 -26.71
CA THR A 206 -11.37 2.46 -28.04
C THR A 206 -12.31 3.04 -29.08
N ASP A 207 -11.74 3.60 -30.15
CA ASP A 207 -12.44 4.08 -31.33
C ASP A 207 -12.68 2.98 -32.38
N SER A 208 -12.20 1.77 -32.13
CA SER A 208 -12.24 0.66 -33.08
C SER A 208 -13.02 -0.53 -32.54
N GLN A 209 -14.21 -0.75 -33.11
CA GLN A 209 -15.04 -1.92 -32.79
C GLN A 209 -14.28 -3.23 -33.05
N ASN A 210 -13.56 -3.34 -34.15
CA ASN A 210 -12.76 -4.53 -34.48
C ASN A 210 -11.67 -4.79 -33.44
N PHE A 211 -11.02 -3.74 -32.95
CA PHE A 211 -10.01 -3.87 -31.89
C PHE A 211 -10.65 -4.38 -30.60
N SER A 212 -11.77 -3.80 -30.17
CA SER A 212 -12.49 -4.25 -28.97
C SER A 212 -12.87 -5.74 -29.04
N SER A 213 -13.33 -6.22 -30.20
CA SER A 213 -13.68 -7.64 -30.41
C SER A 213 -12.45 -8.55 -30.31
N LYS A 214 -11.28 -8.11 -30.80
CA LYS A 214 -10.02 -8.85 -30.66
C LYS A 214 -9.60 -8.93 -29.20
N VAL A 215 -9.66 -7.83 -28.44
CA VAL A 215 -9.35 -7.81 -27.01
C VAL A 215 -10.26 -8.77 -26.24
N LEU A 216 -11.58 -8.75 -26.49
CA LEU A 216 -12.51 -9.70 -25.86
C LEU A 216 -12.16 -11.16 -26.17
N SER A 217 -11.81 -11.48 -27.42
CA SER A 217 -11.36 -12.83 -27.78
C SER A 217 -10.07 -13.23 -27.06
N SER A 218 -9.14 -12.28 -26.88
CA SER A 218 -7.92 -12.51 -26.11
C SER A 218 -8.20 -12.74 -24.62
N ILE A 219 -9.14 -12.01 -24.04
CA ILE A 219 -9.59 -12.21 -22.65
C ILE A 219 -10.14 -13.63 -22.48
N GLU A 220 -11.05 -14.08 -23.35
CA GLU A 220 -11.62 -15.44 -23.26
C GLU A 220 -10.56 -16.54 -23.35
N LYS A 221 -9.52 -16.33 -24.17
CA LYS A 221 -8.40 -17.28 -24.30
C LYS A 221 -7.54 -17.32 -23.04
N LEU A 222 -7.24 -16.15 -22.47
CA LEU A 222 -6.41 -16.03 -21.27
C LEU A 222 -7.13 -16.58 -20.03
N MET A 223 -8.42 -16.30 -19.88
CA MET A 223 -9.24 -16.80 -18.75
C MET A 223 -9.25 -18.32 -18.65
N ARG A 224 -9.10 -19.06 -19.76
CA ARG A 224 -9.02 -20.53 -19.73
C ARG A 224 -7.72 -21.07 -19.15
N LYS A 225 -6.67 -20.24 -19.05
CA LYS A 225 -5.34 -20.63 -18.58
C LYS A 225 -5.03 -20.12 -17.18
N LEU A 226 -5.72 -19.07 -16.74
CA LEU A 226 -5.45 -18.44 -15.46
C LEU A 226 -6.17 -19.17 -14.32
N PRO A 227 -5.54 -19.29 -13.14
CA PRO A 227 -6.09 -20.01 -12.01
C PRO A 227 -7.23 -19.26 -11.30
N LYS A 228 -7.39 -17.96 -11.57
CA LYS A 228 -8.39 -17.05 -11.01
C LYS A 228 -8.87 -16.10 -12.09
#